data_AF-D2S5A9-F1
#
_entry.id   AF-D2S5A9-F1
#
_cell.length_a   1.000
_cell.length_b   1.000
_cell.length_c   1.000
_cell.angle_alpha   90.00
_cell.angle_beta   90.00
_cell.angle_gamma   90.00
#
_symmetry.space_group_name_H-M   'P 1'
#
loop_
_entity.id
_entity.type
_entity.pdbx_description
1 polymer ?
#
loop_
_entity_poly.entity_id
_entity_poly.type
_entity_poly.pdbx_seq_one_letter_code
_entity_poly.pdbx_strand_id
1 'polypeptide(L)'
;MAEGVWLEAALNGPWTRQRQPGIPVTRAEIVEQAVACADAGAAIVHLHAYDEGSGRPSEAYDLYAPAFEAIRSRRDVICYPTVPMGARPSQGPAEARARYGVVERLGRAGLIEWSVVDPGSVTLATSAELRDGEDGFLYANSASDVRTGLELCGQHGLVPSYAIYEPGFLRTGAALRAAVPGSPSPVYRFMFSTAFTFGLPPTEWALDSYLRLLDACDPGAPWMVAGLGVELDGLWDVAMARAATCGSGSRMHPPAAPGRTRRWSPRPPAPSSRRAGSSPPPRRSAGPRSAAIRCRRRRPGGEPGGPHGVPRPEASQRLGSAVSPATSASPDWCVWWTPGREW
;
A
#
# COMPACT_ATOMS: atom_id res chain seq x y z
N MET A 1 11.91 25.08 -0.68
CA MET A 1 11.90 23.96 0.30
C MET A 1 11.51 22.71 -0.48
N ALA A 2 12.24 21.60 -0.34
CA ALA A 2 11.92 20.37 -1.06
C ALA A 2 10.59 19.79 -0.53
N GLU A 3 9.71 19.36 -1.44
CA GLU A 3 8.40 18.78 -1.10
C GLU A 3 8.54 17.37 -0.50
N GLY A 4 7.62 17.01 0.39
CA GLY A 4 7.57 15.72 1.08
C GLY A 4 7.03 14.59 0.20
N VAL A 5 7.36 13.37 0.59
CA VAL A 5 7.23 12.13 -0.17
C VAL A 5 6.45 11.15 0.73
N TRP A 6 5.23 10.73 0.35
CA TRP A 6 4.45 9.74 1.10
C TRP A 6 4.76 8.31 0.69
N LEU A 7 5.24 7.51 1.62
CA LEU A 7 5.41 6.07 1.43
C LEU A 7 4.15 5.33 1.91
N GLU A 8 3.63 4.46 1.08
CA GLU A 8 2.57 3.50 1.38
C GLU A 8 3.16 2.09 1.45
N ALA A 9 2.79 1.36 2.50
CA ALA A 9 3.09 -0.06 2.63
C ALA A 9 1.81 -0.88 2.38
N ALA A 10 1.78 -1.66 1.31
CA ALA A 10 0.77 -2.68 1.09
C ALA A 10 1.27 -3.99 1.73
N LEU A 11 0.67 -4.39 2.86
CA LEU A 11 1.29 -5.39 3.74
C LEU A 11 1.18 -6.83 3.23
N ASN A 12 0.11 -7.14 2.49
CA ASN A 12 -0.23 -8.51 2.10
C ASN A 12 -0.87 -8.59 0.71
N GLY A 13 -2.16 -8.25 0.57
CA GLY A 13 -2.96 -8.57 -0.61
C GLY A 13 -3.92 -9.74 -0.35
N PRO A 14 -4.56 -10.32 -1.39
CA PRO A 14 -5.42 -11.50 -1.26
C PRO A 14 -4.66 -12.83 -1.17
N TRP A 15 -3.37 -12.81 -0.85
CA TRP A 15 -2.49 -13.97 -0.96
C TRP A 15 -2.56 -14.89 0.26
N THR A 16 -2.03 -16.10 0.11
CA THR A 16 -1.89 -17.08 1.19
C THR A 16 -0.42 -17.37 1.46
N ARG A 17 -0.12 -17.95 2.63
CA ARG A 17 1.26 -18.38 2.99
C ARG A 17 1.82 -19.45 2.06
N GLN A 18 0.97 -20.16 1.31
CA GLN A 18 1.44 -21.07 0.28
C GLN A 18 2.13 -20.31 -0.87
N ARG A 19 1.59 -19.15 -1.26
CA ARG A 19 2.15 -18.31 -2.32
C ARG A 19 3.24 -17.39 -1.80
N GLN A 20 3.06 -16.83 -0.61
CA GLN A 20 4.02 -15.90 0.00
C GLN A 20 4.22 -16.27 1.49
N PRO A 21 5.20 -17.13 1.82
CA PRO A 21 5.36 -17.68 3.17
C PRO A 21 5.51 -16.64 4.29
N GLY A 22 6.04 -15.46 3.99
CA GLY A 22 6.27 -14.37 4.94
C GLY A 22 5.11 -13.41 5.15
N ILE A 23 3.94 -13.62 4.54
CA ILE A 23 2.84 -12.65 4.65
C ILE A 23 2.27 -12.59 6.07
N PRO A 24 1.91 -11.39 6.54
CA PRO A 24 1.15 -11.24 7.78
C PRO A 24 -0.29 -11.69 7.53
N VAL A 25 -0.76 -12.64 8.34
CA VAL A 25 -2.13 -13.18 8.27
C VAL A 25 -2.89 -12.90 9.55
N THR A 26 -2.27 -13.14 10.70
CA THR A 26 -2.96 -12.89 11.98
C THR A 26 -3.05 -11.39 12.24
N ARG A 27 -4.05 -10.97 13.01
CA ARG A 27 -4.19 -9.56 13.42
C ARG A 27 -2.92 -9.06 14.12
N ALA A 28 -2.31 -9.88 14.97
CA ALA A 28 -1.08 -9.53 15.66
C ALA A 28 0.08 -9.27 14.68
N GLU A 29 0.28 -10.16 13.71
CA GLU A 29 1.30 -9.99 12.66
C GLU A 29 1.05 -8.74 11.81
N ILE A 30 -0.19 -8.53 11.38
CA ILE A 30 -0.60 -7.37 10.59
C ILE A 30 -0.31 -6.07 11.35
N VAL A 31 -0.68 -6.01 12.64
CA VAL A 31 -0.45 -4.81 13.48
C VAL A 31 1.03 -4.57 13.69
N GLU A 32 1.82 -5.59 14.01
CA GLU A 32 3.28 -5.43 14.18
C GLU A 32 3.95 -4.97 12.89
N GLN A 33 3.58 -5.56 11.75
CA GLN A 33 4.16 -5.19 10.47
C GLN A 33 3.75 -3.78 10.04
N ALA A 34 2.48 -3.40 10.21
CA ALA A 34 2.01 -2.03 9.96
C ALA A 34 2.80 -1.00 10.78
N VAL A 35 3.02 -1.28 12.07
CA VAL A 35 3.77 -0.38 12.95
C VAL A 35 5.24 -0.33 12.56
N ALA A 36 5.85 -1.46 12.20
CA ALA A 36 7.23 -1.50 11.71
C ALA A 36 7.40 -0.70 10.40
N CYS A 37 6.45 -0.82 9.47
CA CYS A 37 6.44 -0.02 8.24
C CYS A 37 6.29 1.48 8.55
N ALA A 38 5.40 1.85 9.46
CA ALA A 38 5.25 3.24 9.90
C ALA A 38 6.53 3.77 10.58
N ASP A 39 7.19 2.97 11.43
CA ASP A 39 8.49 3.30 12.04
C ASP A 39 9.61 3.47 11.00
N ALA A 40 9.51 2.77 9.87
CA ALA A 40 10.43 2.91 8.74
C ALA A 40 10.11 4.11 7.82
N GLY A 41 9.02 4.83 8.06
CA GLY A 41 8.63 6.04 7.33
C GLY A 41 7.41 5.89 6.42
N ALA A 42 6.68 4.78 6.48
CA ALA A 42 5.39 4.68 5.80
C ALA A 42 4.37 5.65 6.42
N ALA A 43 3.81 6.54 5.61
CA ALA A 43 2.72 7.44 5.99
C ALA A 43 1.35 6.79 5.80
N ILE A 44 1.27 5.74 4.98
CA ILE A 44 0.05 5.04 4.61
C ILE A 44 0.28 3.53 4.75
N VAL A 45 -0.71 2.82 5.26
CA VAL A 45 -0.75 1.37 5.33
C VAL A 45 -2.04 0.87 4.68
N HIS A 46 -1.86 0.05 3.64
CA HIS A 46 -2.93 -0.72 3.03
C HIS A 46 -2.82 -2.18 3.47
N LEU A 47 -3.95 -2.78 3.88
CA LEU A 47 -3.96 -4.17 4.30
C LEU A 47 -5.28 -4.86 3.97
N HIS A 48 -5.18 -6.18 3.82
CA HIS A 48 -6.29 -7.11 3.84
C HIS A 48 -6.37 -7.77 5.21
N ALA A 49 -7.59 -7.89 5.75
CA ALA A 49 -7.86 -8.67 6.94
C ALA A 49 -8.12 -10.14 6.60
N TYR A 50 -7.81 -11.02 7.54
CA TYR A 50 -7.96 -12.47 7.39
C TYR A 50 -8.75 -13.04 8.55
N ASP A 51 -9.56 -14.05 8.25
CA ASP A 51 -10.11 -14.91 9.28
C ASP A 51 -8.99 -15.85 9.78
N GLU A 52 -8.58 -15.70 11.03
CA GLU A 52 -7.44 -16.45 11.59
C GLU A 52 -7.69 -17.96 11.66
N GLY A 53 -8.94 -18.38 11.81
CA GLY A 53 -9.31 -19.80 11.88
C GLY A 53 -9.12 -20.51 10.53
N SER A 54 -9.53 -19.88 9.43
CA SER A 54 -9.42 -20.44 8.08
C SER A 54 -8.17 -20.00 7.32
N GLY A 55 -7.50 -18.92 7.76
CA GLY A 55 -6.38 -18.30 7.06
C GLY A 55 -6.76 -17.64 5.73
N ARG A 56 -8.06 -17.37 5.50
CA ARG A 56 -8.57 -16.79 4.25
C ARG A 56 -8.82 -15.29 4.41
N PRO A 57 -8.63 -14.47 3.34
CA PRO A 57 -9.04 -13.08 3.35
C PRO A 57 -10.53 -12.94 3.67
N SER A 58 -10.88 -11.91 4.43
CA SER A 58 -12.25 -11.60 4.80
C SER A 58 -12.41 -10.10 4.99
N GLU A 59 -13.41 -9.52 4.34
CA GLU A 59 -13.69 -8.09 4.44
C GLU A 59 -14.60 -7.73 5.62
N ALA A 60 -14.59 -8.50 6.71
CA ALA A 60 -15.44 -8.23 7.86
C ALA A 60 -15.00 -7.01 8.67
N TYR A 61 -15.94 -6.15 9.04
CA TYR A 61 -15.70 -4.98 9.90
C TYR A 61 -15.01 -5.37 11.21
N ASP A 62 -15.44 -6.48 11.83
CA ASP A 62 -14.94 -6.93 13.13
C ASP A 62 -13.50 -7.45 13.07
N LEU A 63 -12.94 -7.65 11.86
CA LEU A 63 -11.53 -7.97 11.66
C LEU A 63 -10.71 -6.69 11.43
N TYR A 64 -11.21 -5.76 10.62
CA TYR A 64 -10.52 -4.50 10.31
C TYR A 64 -10.49 -3.52 11.47
N ALA A 65 -11.63 -3.26 12.11
CA ALA A 65 -11.76 -2.23 13.14
C ALA A 65 -10.74 -2.41 14.29
N PRO A 66 -10.62 -3.58 14.94
CA PRO A 66 -9.63 -3.75 16.01
C PRO A 66 -8.18 -3.69 15.51
N ALA A 67 -7.91 -4.09 14.25
CA ALA A 67 -6.58 -3.96 13.68
C ALA A 67 -6.19 -2.48 13.50
N PHE A 68 -7.07 -1.67 12.91
CA PHE A 68 -6.83 -0.23 12.73
C PHE A 68 -6.76 0.51 14.06
N GLU A 69 -7.61 0.21 15.03
CA GLU A 69 -7.52 0.77 16.38
C GLU A 69 -6.16 0.47 17.03
N ALA A 70 -5.67 -0.78 16.92
CA ALA A 70 -4.39 -1.17 17.48
C ALA A 70 -3.21 -0.46 16.80
N ILE A 71 -3.20 -0.38 15.46
CA ILE A 71 -2.16 0.35 14.69
C ILE A 71 -2.14 1.83 15.09
N ARG A 72 -3.30 2.48 15.08
CA ARG A 72 -3.45 3.92 15.35
C ARG A 72 -3.19 4.29 16.80
N SER A 73 -3.37 3.35 17.73
CA SER A 73 -2.96 3.54 19.13
C SER A 73 -1.44 3.65 19.29
N ARG A 74 -0.68 3.13 18.32
CA ARG A 74 0.79 3.06 18.35
C ARG A 74 1.43 4.11 17.45
N ARG A 75 0.87 4.37 16.26
CA ARG A 75 1.44 5.29 15.26
C ARG A 75 0.35 6.12 14.59
N ASP A 76 0.70 7.36 14.26
CA ASP A 76 -0.14 8.21 13.42
C ASP A 76 0.16 7.87 11.97
N VAL A 77 -0.67 6.99 11.40
CA VAL A 77 -0.50 6.45 10.05
C VAL A 77 -1.87 6.27 9.42
N ILE A 78 -2.01 6.65 8.15
CA ILE A 78 -3.24 6.45 7.41
C ILE A 78 -3.43 4.94 7.24
N CYS A 79 -4.63 4.45 7.55
CA CYS A 79 -4.99 3.06 7.36
C CYS A 79 -6.21 2.97 6.46
N TYR A 80 -6.20 2.03 5.50
CA TYR A 80 -7.41 1.74 4.75
C TYR A 80 -7.50 0.29 4.26
N PRO A 81 -8.72 -0.28 4.21
CA PRO A 81 -8.95 -1.66 3.85
C PRO A 81 -9.03 -1.84 2.33
N THR A 82 -9.06 -3.10 1.88
CA THR A 82 -9.62 -3.42 0.56
C THR A 82 -11.16 -3.36 0.57
N VAL A 83 -11.75 -3.48 -0.62
CA VAL A 83 -13.16 -3.85 -0.83
C VAL A 83 -13.26 -5.31 -1.28
N PRO A 84 -14.43 -5.98 -1.13
CA PRO A 84 -14.63 -7.33 -1.65
C PRO A 84 -14.24 -7.42 -3.12
N MET A 85 -13.52 -8.48 -3.48
CA MET A 85 -13.10 -8.75 -4.85
C MET A 85 -13.89 -9.93 -5.41
N GLY A 86 -14.35 -9.82 -6.64
CA GLY A 86 -15.15 -10.88 -7.27
C GLY A 86 -15.03 -10.86 -8.79
N ALA A 87 -15.29 -12.03 -9.38
CA ALA A 87 -15.22 -12.25 -10.83
C ALA A 87 -16.36 -11.58 -11.62
N ARG A 88 -17.33 -10.97 -10.93
CA ARG A 88 -18.38 -10.16 -11.57
C ARG A 88 -18.46 -8.81 -10.89
N PRO A 89 -18.71 -7.74 -11.66
CA PRO A 89 -18.96 -6.44 -11.08
C PRO A 89 -20.36 -6.40 -10.45
N SER A 90 -20.61 -5.37 -9.63
CA SER A 90 -21.93 -5.13 -9.06
C SER A 90 -22.97 -4.81 -10.14
N GLN A 91 -24.15 -5.38 -10.01
CA GLN A 91 -25.29 -5.19 -10.91
C GLN A 91 -26.15 -4.01 -10.44
N GLY A 92 -25.57 -2.81 -10.58
CA GLY A 92 -26.23 -1.54 -10.25
C GLY A 92 -25.94 -1.01 -8.85
N PRO A 93 -26.53 0.15 -8.50
CA PRO A 93 -26.12 0.93 -7.32
C PRO A 93 -26.33 0.24 -5.98
N ALA A 94 -27.38 -0.58 -5.83
CA ALA A 94 -27.68 -1.25 -4.57
C ALA A 94 -26.61 -2.28 -4.20
N GLU A 95 -26.18 -3.10 -5.17
CA GLU A 95 -25.11 -4.06 -4.95
C GLU A 95 -23.76 -3.36 -4.77
N ALA A 96 -23.50 -2.30 -5.55
CA ALA A 96 -22.30 -1.48 -5.39
C ALA A 96 -22.22 -0.89 -3.98
N ARG A 97 -23.33 -0.38 -3.43
CA ARG A 97 -23.37 0.13 -2.05
C ARG A 97 -23.12 -0.96 -1.02
N ALA A 98 -23.67 -2.16 -1.21
CA ALA A 98 -23.42 -3.29 -0.33
C ALA A 98 -21.93 -3.69 -0.31
N ARG A 99 -21.27 -3.67 -1.48
CA ARG A 99 -19.83 -3.95 -1.60
C ARG A 99 -18.96 -3.03 -0.73
N TYR A 100 -19.33 -1.75 -0.61
CA TYR A 100 -18.63 -0.78 0.23
C TYR A 100 -19.12 -0.71 1.69
N GLY A 101 -20.03 -1.58 2.11
CA GLY A 101 -20.66 -1.49 3.44
C GLY A 101 -19.65 -1.47 4.61
N VAL A 102 -18.52 -2.16 4.46
CA VAL A 102 -17.46 -2.19 5.49
C VAL A 102 -16.66 -0.89 5.50
N VAL A 103 -16.29 -0.39 4.32
CA VAL A 103 -15.64 0.94 4.16
C VAL A 103 -16.52 2.02 4.78
N GLU A 104 -17.82 2.02 4.50
CA GLU A 104 -18.76 3.00 5.05
C GLU A 104 -18.81 2.95 6.58
N ARG A 105 -18.88 1.75 7.16
CA ARG A 105 -18.86 1.57 8.61
C ARG A 105 -17.56 2.08 9.24
N LEU A 106 -16.42 1.76 8.64
CA LEU A 106 -15.10 2.19 9.10
C LEU A 106 -14.93 3.71 8.99
N GLY A 107 -15.37 4.31 7.88
CA GLY A 107 -15.34 5.75 7.67
C GLY A 107 -16.22 6.49 8.68
N ARG A 108 -17.43 5.98 8.94
CA ARG A 108 -18.32 6.53 9.99
C ARG A 108 -17.73 6.43 11.40
N ALA A 109 -16.95 5.37 11.66
CA ALA A 109 -16.24 5.20 12.92
C ALA A 109 -14.98 6.08 13.03
N GLY A 110 -14.56 6.76 11.95
CA GLY A 110 -13.34 7.56 11.92
C GLY A 110 -12.05 6.73 11.99
N LEU A 111 -12.11 5.48 11.53
CA LEU A 111 -10.98 4.54 11.58
C LEU A 111 -10.14 4.52 10.30
N ILE A 112 -10.62 5.15 9.23
CA ILE A 112 -9.96 5.21 7.93
C ILE A 112 -10.06 6.62 7.35
N GLU A 113 -9.05 7.01 6.58
CA GLU A 113 -9.00 8.28 5.85
C GLU A 113 -9.09 8.07 4.33
N TRP A 114 -8.83 6.85 3.85
CA TRP A 114 -8.74 6.50 2.43
C TRP A 114 -9.70 5.34 2.10
N SER A 115 -10.02 5.18 0.82
CA SER A 115 -10.80 4.05 0.31
C SER A 115 -10.33 3.61 -1.07
N VAL A 116 -10.31 2.30 -1.31
CA VAL A 116 -10.08 1.72 -2.65
C VAL A 116 -11.27 2.04 -3.55
N VAL A 117 -11.01 2.62 -4.72
CA VAL A 117 -12.02 2.95 -5.73
C VAL A 117 -11.48 2.67 -7.15
N ASP A 118 -11.16 1.41 -7.44
CA ASP A 118 -10.41 1.06 -8.66
C ASP A 118 -11.26 1.22 -9.94
N PRO A 119 -10.87 2.12 -10.88
CA PRO A 119 -11.76 2.57 -11.94
C PRO A 119 -11.75 1.70 -13.19
N GLY A 120 -12.14 0.43 -13.06
CA GLY A 120 -12.38 -0.46 -14.20
C GLY A 120 -12.26 -1.94 -13.88
N SER A 121 -12.30 -2.76 -14.93
CA SER A 121 -12.14 -4.21 -14.85
C SER A 121 -10.97 -4.69 -15.69
N VAL A 122 -10.19 -5.65 -15.18
CA VAL A 122 -8.99 -6.20 -15.84
C VAL A 122 -8.81 -7.67 -15.46
N THR A 123 -8.24 -8.46 -16.36
CA THR A 123 -7.78 -9.82 -16.03
C THR A 123 -6.36 -9.75 -15.48
N LEU A 124 -6.19 -10.13 -14.22
CA LEU A 124 -4.90 -10.31 -13.57
C LEU A 124 -4.43 -11.74 -13.82
N ALA A 125 -3.67 -11.92 -14.90
CA ALA A 125 -3.03 -13.17 -15.25
C ALA A 125 -1.52 -12.97 -15.42
N THR A 126 -0.74 -13.96 -15.03
CA THR A 126 0.68 -14.04 -15.35
C THR A 126 0.90 -14.61 -16.74
N SER A 127 2.02 -14.27 -17.35
CA SER A 127 2.38 -14.87 -18.65
C SER A 127 2.54 -16.40 -18.58
N ALA A 128 2.82 -16.96 -17.39
CA ALA A 128 2.93 -18.40 -17.18
C ALA A 128 1.55 -19.06 -17.16
N GLU A 129 0.63 -18.56 -16.32
CA GLU A 129 -0.76 -19.02 -16.24
C GLU A 129 -1.41 -19.07 -17.63
N LEU A 130 -1.28 -18.00 -18.43
CA LEU A 130 -1.85 -17.95 -19.78
C LEU A 130 -1.24 -18.98 -20.75
N ARG A 131 0.07 -19.25 -20.64
CA ARG A 131 0.72 -20.29 -21.48
C ARG A 131 0.26 -21.70 -21.12
N ASP A 132 -0.04 -21.91 -19.85
CA ASP A 132 -0.51 -23.18 -19.30
C ASP A 132 -2.04 -23.37 -19.52
N GLY A 133 -2.69 -22.38 -20.14
CA GLY A 133 -4.12 -22.42 -20.48
C GLY A 133 -5.05 -22.01 -19.33
N GLU A 134 -4.52 -21.35 -18.29
CA GLU A 134 -5.31 -20.79 -17.21
C GLU A 134 -5.85 -19.40 -17.56
N ASP A 135 -7.02 -19.05 -17.01
CA ASP A 135 -7.71 -17.79 -17.33
C ASP A 135 -7.22 -16.58 -16.49
N GLY A 136 -6.48 -16.83 -15.40
CA GLY A 136 -6.15 -15.83 -14.39
C GLY A 136 -7.36 -15.35 -13.58
N PHE A 137 -7.23 -14.19 -12.93
CA PHE A 137 -8.27 -13.62 -12.08
C PHE A 137 -8.91 -12.38 -12.72
N LEU A 138 -10.21 -12.46 -13.04
CA LEU A 138 -10.97 -11.28 -13.47
C LEU A 138 -11.25 -10.36 -12.27
N TYR A 139 -10.51 -9.26 -12.18
CA TYR A 139 -10.77 -8.20 -11.23
C TYR A 139 -11.82 -7.24 -11.79
N ALA A 140 -13.07 -7.36 -11.32
CA ALA A 140 -14.20 -6.67 -11.92
C ALA A 140 -14.74 -5.51 -11.06
N ASN A 141 -14.76 -4.31 -11.64
CA ASN A 141 -15.44 -3.13 -11.11
C ASN A 141 -16.21 -2.44 -12.25
N SER A 142 -17.51 -2.26 -12.07
CA SER A 142 -18.37 -1.49 -12.97
C SER A 142 -18.26 0.01 -12.72
N ALA A 143 -18.76 0.82 -13.66
CA ALA A 143 -18.95 2.25 -13.41
C ALA A 143 -19.85 2.54 -12.19
N SER A 144 -20.76 1.63 -11.84
CA SER A 144 -21.60 1.75 -10.63
C SER A 144 -20.77 1.55 -9.36
N ASP A 145 -19.88 0.55 -9.33
CA ASP A 145 -18.94 0.33 -8.22
C ASP A 145 -18.11 1.59 -7.95
N VAL A 146 -17.54 2.16 -9.03
CA VAL A 146 -16.67 3.33 -8.96
C VAL A 146 -17.45 4.58 -8.53
N ARG A 147 -18.64 4.81 -9.11
CA ARG A 147 -19.50 5.94 -8.73
C ARG A 147 -19.87 5.89 -7.25
N THR A 148 -20.29 4.73 -6.76
CA THR A 148 -20.67 4.56 -5.35
C THR A 148 -19.47 4.75 -4.41
N GLY A 149 -18.29 4.24 -4.77
CA GLY A 149 -17.06 4.50 -4.02
C GLY A 149 -16.74 5.99 -3.93
N LEU A 150 -16.85 6.73 -5.05
CA LEU A 150 -16.62 8.17 -5.09
C LEU A 150 -17.64 8.98 -4.27
N GLU A 151 -18.92 8.61 -4.34
CA GLU A 151 -19.98 9.22 -3.55
C GLU A 151 -19.73 9.03 -2.05
N LEU A 152 -19.36 7.82 -1.62
CA LEU A 152 -19.03 7.52 -0.24
C LEU A 152 -17.79 8.29 0.24
N CYS A 153 -16.78 8.39 -0.61
CA CYS A 153 -15.61 9.23 -0.34
C CYS A 153 -16.00 10.69 -0.10
N GLY A 154 -16.90 11.26 -0.92
CA GLY A 154 -17.44 12.61 -0.69
C GLY A 154 -18.24 12.73 0.61
N GLN A 155 -19.10 11.75 0.91
CA GLN A 155 -19.95 11.76 2.11
C GLN A 155 -19.16 11.69 3.42
N HIS A 156 -18.07 10.92 3.42
CA HIS A 156 -17.27 10.65 4.63
C HIS A 156 -15.94 11.39 4.66
N GLY A 157 -15.62 12.17 3.63
CA GLY A 157 -14.34 12.87 3.53
C GLY A 157 -13.15 11.94 3.33
N LEU A 158 -13.36 10.77 2.71
CA LEU A 158 -12.31 9.80 2.44
C LEU A 158 -11.61 10.11 1.12
N VAL A 159 -10.30 9.88 1.06
CA VAL A 159 -9.50 10.01 -0.16
C VAL A 159 -9.73 8.78 -1.05
N PRO A 160 -10.21 8.95 -2.30
CA PRO A 160 -10.27 7.85 -3.25
C PRO A 160 -8.85 7.45 -3.66
N SER A 161 -8.51 6.18 -3.51
CA SER A 161 -7.25 5.60 -3.99
C SER A 161 -7.56 4.71 -5.18
N TYR A 162 -7.02 5.06 -6.35
CA TYR A 162 -7.21 4.35 -7.62
C TYR A 162 -5.99 3.48 -7.93
N ALA A 163 -6.14 2.15 -8.00
CA ALA A 163 -5.18 1.29 -8.68
C ALA A 163 -5.44 1.30 -10.20
N ILE A 164 -4.52 1.90 -10.94
CA ILE A 164 -4.54 2.02 -12.40
C ILE A 164 -3.79 0.83 -12.99
N TYR A 165 -4.50 -0.28 -13.19
CA TYR A 165 -3.97 -1.45 -13.89
C TYR A 165 -3.90 -1.26 -15.40
N GLU A 166 -4.76 -0.42 -15.97
CA GLU A 166 -4.80 -0.12 -17.40
C GLU A 166 -4.85 1.40 -17.64
N PRO A 167 -4.22 1.95 -18.70
CA PRO A 167 -4.34 3.38 -19.02
C PRO A 167 -5.80 3.86 -19.16
N GLY A 168 -6.71 2.98 -19.60
CA GLY A 168 -8.15 3.25 -19.66
C GLY A 168 -8.78 3.51 -18.29
N PHE A 169 -8.23 2.95 -17.21
CA PHE A 169 -8.73 3.16 -15.86
C PHE A 169 -8.55 4.61 -15.42
N LEU A 170 -7.42 5.23 -15.77
CA LEU A 170 -7.15 6.64 -15.47
C LEU A 170 -8.23 7.54 -16.10
N ARG A 171 -8.50 7.34 -17.39
CA ARG A 171 -9.50 8.11 -18.13
C ARG A 171 -10.92 7.89 -17.57
N THR A 172 -11.26 6.64 -17.28
CA THR A 172 -12.56 6.25 -16.71
C THR A 172 -12.74 6.86 -15.33
N GLY A 173 -11.72 6.78 -14.48
CA GLY A 173 -11.72 7.33 -13.13
C GLY A 173 -11.83 8.85 -13.11
N ALA A 174 -11.11 9.55 -14.00
CA ALA A 174 -11.23 11.01 -14.16
C ALA A 174 -12.64 11.43 -14.61
N ALA A 175 -13.19 10.75 -15.63
CA ALA A 175 -14.53 11.04 -16.13
C ALA A 175 -15.62 10.79 -15.07
N LEU A 176 -15.52 9.67 -14.33
CA LEU A 176 -16.47 9.36 -13.26
C LEU A 176 -16.34 10.31 -12.07
N ARG A 177 -15.12 10.67 -11.69
CA ARG A 177 -14.88 11.67 -10.64
C ARG A 177 -15.50 13.02 -11.00
N ALA A 178 -15.32 13.49 -12.23
CA ALA A 178 -15.94 14.71 -12.71
C ALA A 178 -17.48 14.66 -12.66
N ALA A 179 -18.07 13.48 -12.87
CA ALA A 179 -19.51 13.24 -12.79
C ALA A 179 -20.05 13.05 -11.35
N VAL A 180 -19.19 13.02 -10.33
CA VAL A 180 -19.56 12.90 -8.90
C VAL A 180 -19.08 14.14 -8.14
N PRO A 181 -19.89 15.22 -8.08
CA PRO A 181 -19.56 16.41 -7.32
C PRO A 181 -19.35 16.10 -5.84
N GLY A 182 -18.38 16.79 -5.21
CA GLY A 182 -18.10 16.66 -3.78
C GLY A 182 -17.18 15.50 -3.38
N SER A 183 -16.84 14.58 -4.29
CA SER A 183 -15.80 13.59 -4.04
C SER A 183 -14.42 14.27 -3.89
N PRO A 184 -13.47 13.82 -3.06
CA PRO A 184 -12.13 14.39 -3.02
C PRO A 184 -11.31 14.10 -4.29
N SER A 185 -10.16 14.76 -4.47
CA SER A 185 -9.24 14.42 -5.58
C SER A 185 -8.68 13.01 -5.34
N PRO A 186 -8.78 12.09 -6.32
CA PRO A 186 -8.22 10.76 -6.19
C PRO A 186 -6.70 10.76 -6.20
N VAL A 187 -6.13 9.73 -5.59
CA VAL A 187 -4.72 9.37 -5.76
C VAL A 187 -4.60 8.30 -6.84
N TYR A 188 -3.86 8.58 -7.91
CA TYR A 188 -3.68 7.70 -9.06
C TYR A 188 -2.44 6.82 -8.89
N ARG A 189 -2.61 5.55 -8.53
CA ARG A 189 -1.52 4.57 -8.38
C ARG A 189 -1.29 3.81 -9.69
N PHE A 190 -0.19 4.06 -10.39
CA PHE A 190 0.15 3.44 -11.67
C PHE A 190 0.72 2.04 -11.50
N MET A 191 -0.11 1.01 -11.55
CA MET A 191 0.34 -0.37 -11.34
C MET A 191 1.27 -0.82 -12.48
N PHE A 192 2.45 -1.33 -12.15
CA PHE A 192 3.40 -1.95 -13.07
C PHE A 192 3.60 -3.43 -12.73
N SER A 193 3.98 -4.22 -13.73
CA SER A 193 4.36 -5.62 -13.54
C SER A 193 5.34 -6.10 -14.60
N THR A 194 6.17 -7.08 -14.23
CA THR A 194 6.89 -7.95 -15.17
C THR A 194 6.34 -9.37 -15.19
N ALA A 195 5.57 -9.76 -14.17
CA ALA A 195 4.99 -11.10 -14.05
C ALA A 195 3.59 -11.19 -14.66
N PHE A 196 2.76 -10.18 -14.41
CA PHE A 196 1.40 -10.05 -14.88
C PHE A 196 1.32 -9.31 -16.21
N THR A 197 0.26 -9.57 -16.97
CA THR A 197 0.08 -9.04 -18.33
C THR A 197 -0.75 -7.77 -18.41
N PHE A 198 -1.15 -7.19 -17.28
CA PHE A 198 -1.89 -5.92 -17.27
C PHE A 198 -0.95 -4.73 -17.55
N GLY A 199 -1.54 -3.67 -18.11
CA GLY A 199 -0.94 -2.34 -18.10
C GLY A 199 0.35 -2.20 -18.91
N LEU A 200 1.07 -1.11 -18.63
CA LEU A 200 2.36 -0.82 -19.24
C LEU A 200 3.50 -1.41 -18.40
N PRO A 201 4.65 -1.76 -19.00
CA PRO A 201 5.79 -2.33 -18.27
C PRO A 201 6.49 -1.28 -17.38
N PRO A 202 7.26 -1.70 -16.35
CA PRO A 202 7.98 -0.80 -15.42
C PRO A 202 9.18 -0.13 -16.09
N THR A 203 8.91 0.82 -16.96
CA THR A 203 9.90 1.53 -17.77
C THR A 203 9.64 3.02 -17.72
N GLU A 204 10.68 3.83 -17.95
CA GLU A 204 10.55 5.29 -17.94
C GLU A 204 9.51 5.79 -18.95
N TRP A 205 9.50 5.26 -20.18
CA TRP A 205 8.53 5.69 -21.20
C TRP A 205 7.08 5.36 -20.80
N ALA A 206 6.87 4.28 -20.05
CA ALA A 206 5.55 3.89 -19.58
C ALA A 206 5.06 4.83 -18.47
N LEU A 207 5.92 5.15 -17.49
CA LEU A 207 5.63 6.17 -16.49
C LEU A 207 5.31 7.51 -17.15
N ASP A 208 6.10 7.92 -18.14
CA ASP A 208 5.85 9.15 -18.91
C ASP A 208 4.51 9.15 -19.62
N SER A 209 4.10 8.00 -20.13
CA SER A 209 2.80 7.82 -20.78
C SER A 209 1.66 8.01 -19.79
N TYR A 210 1.76 7.42 -18.59
CA TYR A 210 0.78 7.65 -17.53
C TYR A 210 0.74 9.10 -17.06
N LEU A 211 1.90 9.75 -16.85
CA LEU A 211 1.98 11.14 -16.41
C LEU A 211 1.38 12.11 -17.44
N ARG A 212 1.68 11.92 -18.73
CA ARG A 212 1.07 12.72 -19.81
C ARG A 212 -0.44 12.51 -19.89
N LEU A 213 -0.90 11.27 -19.69
CA LEU A 213 -2.32 10.98 -19.68
C LEU A 213 -3.03 11.57 -18.45
N LEU A 214 -2.38 11.55 -17.29
CA LEU A 214 -2.87 12.19 -16.07
C LEU A 214 -3.02 13.70 -16.26
N ASP A 215 -1.99 14.37 -16.77
CA ASP A 215 -2.02 15.81 -17.04
C ASP A 215 -3.17 16.20 -17.99
N ALA A 216 -3.46 15.35 -18.98
CA ALA A 216 -4.56 15.56 -19.90
C ALA A 216 -5.95 15.31 -19.30
N CYS A 217 -6.07 14.44 -18.28
CA CYS A 217 -7.36 13.96 -17.77
C CYS A 217 -7.76 14.55 -16.41
N ASP A 218 -6.81 14.69 -15.50
CA ASP A 218 -7.00 15.24 -14.14
C ASP A 218 -5.73 16.00 -13.71
N PRO A 219 -5.47 17.19 -14.30
CA PRO A 219 -4.24 17.93 -14.09
C PRO A 219 -4.05 18.32 -12.62
N GLY A 220 -2.85 18.03 -12.10
CA GLY A 220 -2.49 18.31 -10.71
C GLY A 220 -2.96 17.27 -9.68
N ALA A 221 -3.63 16.20 -10.11
CA ALA A 221 -3.98 15.10 -9.23
C ALA A 221 -2.71 14.40 -8.68
N PRO A 222 -2.71 13.98 -7.40
CA PRO A 222 -1.62 13.21 -6.82
C PRO A 222 -1.53 11.83 -7.46
N TRP A 223 -0.31 11.36 -7.70
CA TRP A 223 -0.06 10.05 -8.32
C TRP A 223 1.03 9.27 -7.61
N MET A 224 0.98 7.95 -7.72
CA MET A 224 1.96 7.06 -7.13
C MET A 224 2.41 5.90 -8.03
N VAL A 225 3.64 5.42 -7.79
CA VAL A 225 4.23 4.27 -8.48
C VAL A 225 4.39 3.07 -7.56
N ALA A 226 4.53 1.90 -8.18
CA ALA A 226 3.57 0.87 -7.87
C ALA A 226 3.81 -0.46 -8.60
N GLY A 227 4.16 -1.57 -7.92
CA GLY A 227 4.56 -2.84 -8.55
C GLY A 227 3.83 -4.07 -8.03
N LEU A 228 3.32 -4.96 -8.91
CA LEU A 228 2.83 -6.29 -8.53
C LEU A 228 3.62 -7.36 -9.28
N GLY A 229 4.32 -8.24 -8.56
CA GLY A 229 5.21 -9.24 -9.20
C GLY A 229 6.36 -8.58 -9.96
N VAL A 230 6.92 -7.51 -9.40
CA VAL A 230 8.05 -6.76 -9.94
C VAL A 230 8.74 -5.94 -8.85
N GLU A 231 10.06 -5.84 -8.95
CA GLU A 231 10.86 -4.88 -8.19
C GLU A 231 10.97 -3.56 -8.94
N LEU A 232 10.83 -2.43 -8.23
CA LEU A 232 10.78 -1.09 -8.83
C LEU A 232 12.08 -0.29 -8.72
N ASP A 233 13.19 -0.89 -8.28
CA ASP A 233 14.46 -0.19 -8.04
C ASP A 233 14.87 0.74 -9.19
N GLY A 234 14.70 0.29 -10.44
CA GLY A 234 15.04 1.07 -11.63
C GLY A 234 14.04 2.18 -11.99
N LEU A 235 12.81 2.14 -11.47
CA LEU A 235 11.77 3.13 -11.72
C LEU A 235 11.64 4.15 -10.58
N TRP A 236 12.13 3.80 -9.38
CA TRP A 236 12.05 4.66 -8.20
C TRP A 236 12.71 6.02 -8.42
N ASP A 237 13.98 6.03 -8.83
CA ASP A 237 14.72 7.27 -9.04
C ASP A 237 14.09 8.15 -10.14
N VAL A 238 13.54 7.50 -11.17
CA VAL A 238 12.81 8.19 -12.26
C VAL A 238 11.54 8.84 -11.73
N ALA A 239 10.73 8.10 -10.96
CA ALA A 239 9.51 8.63 -10.35
C ALA A 239 9.79 9.81 -9.43
N MET A 240 10.81 9.70 -8.59
CA MET A 240 11.25 10.77 -7.70
C MET A 240 11.68 12.02 -8.47
N ALA A 241 12.45 11.85 -9.55
CA ALA A 241 12.84 12.96 -10.41
C ALA A 241 11.63 13.64 -11.07
N ARG A 242 10.67 12.85 -11.59
CA ARG A 242 9.47 13.40 -12.24
C ARG A 242 8.58 14.14 -11.27
N ALA A 243 8.38 13.63 -10.07
CA ALA A 243 7.54 14.32 -9.12
C ALA A 243 8.11 15.66 -8.64
N ALA A 244 9.43 15.76 -8.50
CA ALA A 244 10.09 17.03 -8.22
C ALA A 244 9.86 18.07 -9.33
N THR A 245 9.71 17.63 -10.58
CA THR A 245 9.47 18.51 -11.76
C THR A 245 8.00 18.80 -12.03
N CYS A 246 7.11 17.84 -11.76
CA CYS A 246 5.69 17.96 -12.08
C CYS A 246 4.96 18.92 -11.14
N GLY A 247 5.59 19.36 -10.04
CA GLY A 247 5.04 20.39 -9.16
C GLY A 247 3.62 20.07 -8.72
N SER A 248 3.28 18.78 -8.54
CA SER A 248 2.01 18.30 -8.00
C SER A 248 1.99 18.62 -6.49
N GLY A 249 2.12 19.90 -6.19
CA GLY A 249 2.11 20.51 -4.89
C GLY A 249 0.67 20.65 -4.44
N SER A 250 0.27 19.70 -3.61
CA SER A 250 -0.52 19.97 -2.41
C SER A 250 -1.77 20.84 -2.59
N ARG A 251 -2.91 20.19 -2.74
CA ARG A 251 -4.12 20.62 -2.03
C ARG A 251 -5.02 19.43 -1.73
N MET A 252 -4.61 18.64 -0.74
CA MET A 252 -5.56 17.85 0.03
C MET A 252 -5.63 18.50 1.41
N HIS A 253 -6.61 19.38 1.61
CA HIS A 253 -7.05 19.71 2.95
C HIS A 253 -7.92 18.53 3.41
N PRO A 254 -7.63 17.86 4.54
CA PRO A 254 -8.66 17.04 5.14
C PRO A 254 -9.90 17.93 5.32
N PRO A 255 -11.12 17.48 4.97
CA PRO A 255 -12.31 18.23 5.34
C PRO A 255 -12.19 18.50 6.84
N ALA A 256 -12.35 19.76 7.23
CA ALA A 256 -12.36 20.13 8.63
C ALA A 256 -13.51 19.35 9.29
N ALA A 257 -13.18 18.19 9.87
CA ALA A 257 -14.11 17.48 10.71
C ALA A 257 -14.44 18.44 11.84
N PRO A 258 -15.72 18.82 12.04
CA PRO A 258 -16.09 19.66 13.16
C PRO A 258 -15.91 18.83 14.43
N GLY A 259 -14.69 18.90 15.00
CA GLY A 259 -14.37 18.41 16.34
C GLY A 259 -13.51 17.14 16.40
N ARG A 260 -12.34 17.32 17.03
CA ARG A 260 -11.56 16.35 17.83
C ARG A 260 -10.60 15.40 17.09
N THR A 261 -9.38 15.86 16.85
CA THR A 261 -8.17 15.08 17.21
C THR A 261 -7.92 15.23 18.71
N ARG A 262 -8.73 14.56 19.54
CA ARG A 262 -8.37 14.38 20.96
C ARG A 262 -7.53 13.12 21.06
N ARG A 263 -6.24 13.32 21.32
CA ARG A 263 -5.34 12.39 22.02
C ARG A 263 -6.17 11.46 22.92
N TRP A 264 -6.36 10.22 22.49
CA TRP A 264 -6.99 9.19 23.29
C TRP A 264 -6.08 8.97 24.52
N SER A 265 -6.64 9.14 25.71
CA SER A 265 -5.97 8.86 26.98
C SER A 265 -6.93 8.00 27.79
N PRO A 266 -6.52 6.81 28.27
CA PRO A 266 -7.37 5.99 29.10
C PRO A 266 -7.43 6.64 30.49
N ARG A 267 -8.61 7.09 30.91
CA ARG A 267 -8.87 7.41 32.32
C ARG A 267 -9.92 6.43 32.85
N PRO A 268 -9.65 5.72 33.96
CA PRO A 268 -10.67 4.93 34.64
C PRO A 268 -11.70 5.88 35.30
N PRO A 269 -12.93 5.43 35.56
CA PRO A 269 -13.94 6.28 36.17
C PRO A 269 -13.53 6.57 37.63
N ALA A 270 -13.60 7.84 38.04
CA ALA A 270 -13.42 8.22 39.44
C ALA A 270 -14.46 9.29 39.83
N PRO A 271 -14.91 9.28 41.10
CA PRO A 271 -16.17 9.88 41.53
C PRO A 271 -16.08 11.38 41.77
N SER A 272 -17.26 11.98 41.95
CA SER A 272 -17.49 13.40 42.23
C SER A 272 -16.77 13.92 43.47
N SER A 273 -16.27 15.16 43.39
CA SER A 273 -16.36 16.24 44.39
C SER A 273 -15.18 17.23 44.27
N ARG A 274 -15.27 18.34 45.00
CA ARG A 274 -14.82 19.69 44.66
C ARG A 274 -13.44 20.07 45.24
N ARG A 275 -12.93 21.18 44.66
CA ARG A 275 -12.13 22.30 45.24
C ARG A 275 -10.59 22.19 45.34
N ALA A 276 -9.97 23.10 44.58
CA ALA A 276 -8.95 24.13 44.94
C ALA A 276 -7.62 23.73 45.60
N GLY A 277 -6.51 24.21 45.01
CA GLY A 277 -5.21 24.33 45.68
C GLY A 277 -4.02 24.37 44.71
N SER A 278 -3.35 25.52 44.65
CA SER A 278 -2.18 25.86 43.83
C SER A 278 -0.83 25.45 44.47
N SER A 279 0.14 24.98 43.66
CA SER A 279 1.61 25.28 43.68
C SER A 279 2.46 24.17 42.99
N PRO A 280 3.68 24.46 42.49
CA PRO A 280 4.33 23.75 41.37
C PRO A 280 5.36 22.68 41.78
N PRO A 281 5.84 21.80 40.86
CA PRO A 281 6.89 20.82 41.16
C PRO A 281 8.30 21.28 40.73
N PRO A 282 9.37 20.70 41.31
CA PRO A 282 10.76 21.03 41.01
C PRO A 282 11.37 20.20 39.86
N ARG A 283 12.68 20.45 39.66
CA ARG A 283 13.52 20.26 38.48
C ARG A 283 13.88 18.82 38.06
N ARG A 284 14.13 18.73 36.74
CA ARG A 284 14.97 17.84 35.92
C ARG A 284 15.95 16.87 36.60
N SER A 285 15.96 15.63 36.08
CA SER A 285 17.12 14.73 35.94
C SER A 285 16.95 13.91 34.66
N ALA A 286 17.72 14.20 33.60
CA ALA A 286 18.88 13.41 33.15
C ALA A 286 18.51 12.01 32.60
N GLY A 287 18.42 11.89 31.27
CA GLY A 287 18.26 10.61 30.57
C GLY A 287 19.60 9.94 30.26
N PRO A 288 19.63 8.62 29.95
CA PRO A 288 20.75 7.97 29.30
C PRO A 288 20.63 7.98 27.76
N ARG A 289 21.81 7.96 27.14
CA ARG A 289 22.13 8.29 25.76
C ARG A 289 21.76 7.20 24.76
N SER A 290 21.33 7.63 23.58
CA SER A 290 21.16 6.82 22.37
C SER A 290 22.48 6.16 21.95
N ALA A 291 22.43 4.84 21.72
CA ALA A 291 23.49 4.11 21.02
C ALA A 291 23.22 4.19 19.51
N ALA A 292 24.02 5.00 18.81
CA ALA A 292 24.03 5.07 17.35
C ALA A 292 24.79 3.86 16.79
N ILE A 293 24.11 3.00 16.02
CA ILE A 293 24.77 1.96 15.24
C ILE A 293 25.16 2.55 13.88
N ARG A 294 26.45 2.86 13.71
CA ARG A 294 27.06 3.21 12.42
C ARG A 294 27.34 1.94 11.63
N CYS A 295 26.70 1.79 10.48
CA CYS A 295 27.05 0.73 9.52
C CYS A 295 28.30 1.16 8.73
N ARG A 296 29.47 0.55 9.01
CA ARG A 296 30.69 0.76 8.21
C ARG A 296 30.66 -0.17 6.99
N ARG A 297 30.71 0.43 5.80
CA ARG A 297 31.09 -0.24 4.54
C ARG A 297 32.53 -0.75 4.66
N ARG A 298 32.79 -2.01 4.27
CA ARG A 298 34.13 -2.48 3.86
C ARG A 298 34.10 -2.80 2.37
N ARG A 299 35.10 -2.30 1.65
CA ARG A 299 35.50 -2.72 0.30
C ARG A 299 36.86 -3.46 0.39
N PRO A 300 37.26 -4.19 -0.66
CA PRO A 300 37.98 -5.48 -0.55
C PRO A 300 39.49 -5.37 -0.72
N GLY A 301 40.21 -6.43 -0.38
CA GLY A 301 41.58 -6.66 -0.85
C GLY A 301 42.34 -7.76 -0.10
N GLY A 302 43.04 -8.62 -0.85
CA GLY A 302 44.28 -9.27 -0.43
C GLY A 302 44.32 -10.80 -0.38
N GLU A 303 44.89 -11.41 -1.43
CA GLU A 303 45.54 -12.74 -1.44
C GLU A 303 46.84 -12.73 -0.57
N PRO A 304 47.47 -13.88 -0.16
CA PRO A 304 48.22 -14.76 -1.10
C PRO A 304 48.43 -16.27 -0.74
N GLY A 305 48.82 -17.09 -1.74
CA GLY A 305 49.87 -18.14 -1.63
C GLY A 305 49.48 -19.65 -1.65
N GLY A 306 49.88 -20.40 -2.71
CA GLY A 306 49.76 -21.87 -2.92
C GLY A 306 50.80 -22.76 -2.18
N PRO A 307 51.24 -23.98 -2.65
CA PRO A 307 51.16 -24.57 -4.01
C PRO A 307 50.87 -26.13 -4.11
N HIS A 308 50.93 -26.65 -5.36
CA HIS A 308 51.02 -28.07 -5.83
C HIS A 308 49.71 -28.86 -5.97
N GLY A 309 49.39 -29.62 -7.04
CA GLY A 309 50.07 -30.01 -8.29
C GLY A 309 49.06 -30.71 -9.24
N VAL A 310 49.42 -30.83 -10.52
CA VAL A 310 48.60 -31.41 -11.62
C VAL A 310 49.21 -32.78 -11.99
N PRO A 311 48.43 -33.82 -12.40
CA PRO A 311 48.16 -34.05 -13.84
C PRO A 311 46.73 -34.57 -14.18
N ARG A 312 46.28 -34.22 -15.40
CA ARG A 312 45.19 -34.84 -16.20
C ARG A 312 45.62 -36.23 -16.71
N PRO A 313 44.73 -37.19 -17.08
CA PRO A 313 43.96 -37.11 -18.34
C PRO A 313 42.60 -37.87 -18.45
N GLU A 314 41.90 -37.56 -19.55
CA GLU A 314 40.98 -38.36 -20.37
C GLU A 314 39.54 -38.77 -19.94
N ALA A 315 38.62 -38.29 -20.77
CA ALA A 315 37.52 -38.98 -21.46
C ALA A 315 36.30 -39.56 -20.73
N SER A 316 35.14 -39.25 -21.33
CA SER A 316 33.93 -40.06 -21.52
C SER A 316 32.65 -39.63 -20.79
N GLN A 317 31.58 -39.84 -21.53
CA GLN A 317 30.20 -39.38 -21.37
C GLN A 317 29.53 -39.97 -20.12
N ARG A 318 28.62 -39.22 -19.49
CA ARG A 318 27.17 -39.55 -19.40
C ARG A 318 26.41 -38.57 -18.51
N LEU A 319 25.15 -38.38 -18.90
CA LEU A 319 24.11 -37.56 -18.29
C LEU A 319 23.85 -37.92 -16.82
N GLY A 320 23.63 -36.89 -16.01
CA GLY A 320 23.17 -36.99 -14.63
C GLY A 320 23.14 -35.61 -13.97
N SER A 321 22.15 -34.78 -14.32
CA SER A 321 21.95 -33.49 -13.63
C SER A 321 21.27 -33.74 -12.29
N ALA A 322 22.09 -33.83 -11.24
CA ALA A 322 21.67 -33.78 -9.86
C ALA A 322 21.25 -32.34 -9.48
N VAL A 323 20.16 -32.30 -8.71
CA VAL A 323 19.53 -31.15 -8.08
C VAL A 323 20.55 -30.36 -7.24
N SER A 324 20.56 -29.03 -7.39
CA SER A 324 21.08 -28.09 -6.39
C SER A 324 19.94 -27.17 -5.95
N PRO A 325 19.75 -26.95 -4.63
CA PRO A 325 18.68 -26.10 -4.12
C PRO A 325 19.08 -24.63 -4.30
N ALA A 326 18.27 -23.89 -5.06
CA ALA A 326 18.39 -22.44 -5.17
C ALA A 326 18.04 -21.79 -3.82
N THR A 327 18.95 -20.95 -3.40
CA THR A 327 18.97 -20.12 -2.20
C THR A 327 17.85 -19.07 -2.18
N SER A 328 17.21 -18.96 -1.02
CA SER A 328 16.53 -17.79 -0.43
C SER A 328 15.69 -16.91 -1.37
N ALA A 329 14.38 -17.15 -1.38
CA ALA A 329 13.39 -16.16 -1.80
C ALA A 329 13.45 -14.93 -0.89
N SER A 330 13.68 -13.76 -1.49
CA SER A 330 13.46 -12.47 -0.85
C SER A 330 11.95 -12.25 -0.67
N PRO A 331 11.46 -11.59 0.39
CA PRO A 331 10.05 -11.23 0.48
C PRO A 331 9.77 -10.13 -0.55
N ASP A 332 8.83 -10.37 -1.47
CA ASP A 332 8.34 -9.36 -2.42
C ASP A 332 7.60 -8.25 -1.62
N TRP A 333 8.28 -7.13 -1.36
CA TRP A 333 7.69 -5.98 -0.69
C TRP A 333 7.08 -5.03 -1.72
N CYS A 334 5.81 -4.69 -1.55
CA CYS A 334 5.15 -3.70 -2.38
C CYS A 334 5.10 -2.36 -1.63
N VAL A 335 6.06 -1.49 -1.89
CA VAL A 335 6.12 -0.09 -1.39
C VAL A 335 5.63 0.84 -2.50
N TRP A 336 4.70 1.75 -2.19
CA TRP A 336 4.05 2.64 -3.15
C TRP A 336 4.23 4.10 -2.73
N TRP A 337 4.31 5.05 -3.67
CA TRP A 337 4.69 6.43 -3.31
C TRP A 337 3.95 7.56 -4.02
N THR A 338 3.28 8.47 -3.29
CA THR A 338 2.67 9.73 -3.80
C THR A 338 3.31 10.97 -3.18
N PRO A 339 3.42 12.11 -3.87
CA PRO A 339 3.82 13.37 -3.24
C PRO A 339 2.68 13.98 -2.42
N GLY A 340 2.99 14.32 -1.17
CA GLY A 340 2.15 15.22 -0.38
C GLY A 340 2.61 15.39 1.07
N ARG A 341 1.94 16.30 1.78
CA ARG A 341 2.44 16.93 3.01
C ARG A 341 2.17 16.14 4.29
N GLU A 342 2.99 16.47 5.29
CA GLU A 342 2.92 16.09 6.71
C GLU A 342 1.56 16.40 7.35
N TRP A 343 1.20 15.53 8.31
CA TRP A 343 0.86 15.92 9.67
C TRP A 343 1.68 15.07 10.64
#